data_AF-A0A1X7TJF6-F1
#
_entry.id   AF-A0A1X7TJF6-F1
#
_cell.length_a   1.000
_cell.length_b   1.000
_cell.length_c   1.000
_cell.angle_alpha   90.00
_cell.angle_beta   90.00
_cell.angle_gamma   90.00
#
_symmetry.space_group_name_H-M   'P 1'
#
loop_
_entity.id
_entity.type
_entity.pdbx_description
1 polymer ?
#
loop_
_entity_poly.entity_id
_entity_poly.type
_entity_poly.pdbx_seq_one_letter_code
_entity_poly.pdbx_strand_id
1 'polypeptide(L)'
;NPKDILRTHSDKLVGSISIDIQRTVYALYAKELIPQQTKWEMLVPAVDNYTKAANLMNVIEKQLESSLNPEQYLIDICHVLINQQHCTLTDIATSILHQLGQSIPDNFSAHTVLPSPVENILNTPVTNRR
;
A
#
# COMPACT_ATOMS: atom_id res chain seq x y z
N ASN A 1 14.72 13.50 -2.84
CA ASN A 1 15.10 12.82 -4.10
C ASN A 1 14.42 11.45 -4.11
N PRO A 2 13.48 11.16 -5.04
CA PRO A 2 12.75 9.90 -5.11
C PRO A 2 13.64 8.65 -5.12
N LYS A 3 14.78 8.69 -5.82
CA LYS A 3 15.73 7.57 -5.87
C LYS A 3 16.35 7.26 -4.52
N ASP A 4 16.80 8.29 -3.80
CA ASP A 4 17.39 8.11 -2.47
C ASP A 4 16.35 7.59 -1.46
N ILE A 5 15.10 8.05 -1.59
CA ILE A 5 13.99 7.57 -0.75
C ILE A 5 13.69 6.10 -1.05
N LEU A 6 13.54 5.71 -2.32
CA LEU A 6 13.30 4.30 -2.65
C LEU A 6 14.44 3.40 -2.12
N ARG A 7 15.70 3.84 -2.28
CA ARG A 7 16.88 3.09 -1.82
C ARG A 7 16.87 2.82 -0.32
N THR A 8 16.45 3.79 0.52
CA THR A 8 16.45 3.60 1.99
C THR A 8 15.37 2.65 2.49
N HIS A 9 14.38 2.29 1.66
CA HIS A 9 13.32 1.33 1.98
C HIS A 9 13.42 0.02 1.18
N SER A 10 14.43 -0.11 0.30
CA SER A 10 14.55 -1.21 -0.66
C SER A 10 14.60 -2.59 0.02
N ASP A 11 15.34 -2.72 1.12
CA ASP A 11 15.44 -3.97 1.88
C ASP A 11 14.08 -4.45 2.43
N LYS A 12 13.32 -3.54 3.05
CA LYS A 12 12.01 -3.81 3.63
C LYS A 12 10.96 -4.06 2.56
N LEU A 13 11.02 -3.33 1.45
CA LEU A 13 10.14 -3.54 0.31
C LEU A 13 10.38 -4.91 -0.32
N VAL A 14 11.63 -5.29 -0.59
CA VAL A 14 11.97 -6.62 -1.14
C VAL A 14 11.47 -7.73 -0.20
N GLY A 15 11.74 -7.61 1.10
CA GLY A 15 11.25 -8.56 2.09
C GLY A 15 9.73 -8.69 2.09
N SER A 16 9.01 -7.57 2.11
CA SER A 16 7.55 -7.55 2.15
C SER A 16 6.90 -8.04 0.84
N ILE A 17 7.44 -7.64 -0.31
CA ILE A 17 6.95 -8.07 -1.64
C ILE A 17 7.16 -9.57 -1.82
N SER A 18 8.25 -10.15 -1.29
CA SER A 18 8.53 -11.58 -1.42
C SER A 18 7.44 -12.49 -0.82
N ILE A 19 6.61 -11.96 0.08
CA ILE A 19 5.48 -12.67 0.69
C ILE A 19 4.41 -12.99 -0.38
N ASP A 20 4.12 -12.05 -1.28
CA ASP A 20 3.16 -12.22 -2.37
C ASP A 20 3.61 -11.52 -3.66
N ILE A 21 4.71 -12.05 -4.22
CA ILE A 21 5.32 -11.53 -5.44
C ILE A 21 4.38 -11.62 -6.65
N GLN A 22 3.55 -12.69 -6.72
CA GLN A 22 2.66 -12.90 -7.85
C GLN A 22 1.56 -11.84 -7.88
N ARG A 23 0.86 -11.62 -6.77
CA ARG A 23 -0.18 -10.58 -6.71
C ARG A 23 0.40 -9.20 -6.97
N THR A 24 1.55 -8.90 -6.37
CA THR A 24 2.24 -7.62 -6.54
C THR A 24 2.62 -7.37 -8.00
N VAL A 25 3.25 -8.35 -8.67
CA VAL A 25 3.71 -8.16 -10.06
C VAL A 25 2.54 -8.01 -11.04
N TYR A 26 1.44 -8.73 -10.83
CA TYR A 26 0.23 -8.54 -11.64
C TYR A 26 -0.39 -7.16 -11.45
N ALA A 27 -0.45 -6.66 -10.21
CA ALA A 27 -0.99 -5.34 -9.92
C ALA A 27 -0.14 -4.21 -10.51
N LEU A 28 1.19 -4.32 -10.42
CA LEU A 28 2.13 -3.37 -11.03
C LEU A 28 2.02 -3.38 -12.56
N TYR A 29 1.94 -4.56 -13.16
CA TYR A 29 1.79 -4.71 -14.61
C TYR A 29 0.46 -4.12 -15.11
N ALA A 30 -0.64 -4.34 -14.39
CA ALA A 30 -1.95 -3.79 -14.75
C ALA A 30 -2.00 -2.25 -14.73
N LYS A 31 -1.04 -1.60 -14.05
CA LYS A 31 -0.86 -0.15 -14.02
C LYS A 31 0.25 0.34 -14.96
N GLU A 32 0.81 -0.56 -15.78
CA GLU A 32 1.89 -0.25 -16.73
C GLU A 32 3.17 0.27 -16.05
N LEU A 33 3.34 0.03 -14.74
CA LEU A 33 4.49 0.50 -13.96
C LEU A 33 5.74 -0.36 -14.16
N ILE A 34 5.56 -1.56 -14.72
CA ILE A 34 6.65 -2.49 -15.05
C ILE A 34 6.44 -3.09 -16.45
N PRO A 35 7.53 -3.47 -17.15
CA PRO A 35 7.42 -4.11 -18.45
C PRO A 35 6.76 -5.50 -18.39
N GLN A 36 6.14 -5.92 -19.50
CA GLN A 36 5.57 -7.26 -19.64
C GLN A 36 6.62 -8.36 -19.43
N GLN A 37 7.85 -8.14 -19.90
CA GLN A 37 8.95 -9.06 -19.73
C GLN A 37 9.24 -9.32 -18.24
N THR A 38 9.30 -8.26 -17.43
CA THR A 38 9.51 -8.37 -15.98
C THR A 38 8.42 -9.20 -15.31
N LYS A 39 7.16 -9.05 -15.72
CA LYS A 39 6.07 -9.89 -15.21
C LYS A 39 6.37 -11.38 -15.43
N TRP A 40 6.80 -11.78 -16.63
CA TRP A 40 7.09 -13.18 -16.93
C TRP A 40 8.27 -13.72 -16.12
N GLU A 41 9.31 -12.91 -15.94
CA GLU A 41 10.49 -13.27 -15.15
C GLU A 41 10.13 -13.55 -13.67
N MET A 42 9.16 -12.82 -13.11
CA MET A 42 8.72 -13.04 -11.72
C MET A 42 7.84 -14.30 -11.54
N LEU A 43 7.36 -14.90 -12.63
CA LEU A 43 6.51 -16.09 -12.60
C LEU A 43 7.28 -17.40 -12.80
N VAL A 44 8.60 -17.34 -13.02
CA VAL A 44 9.45 -18.52 -13.23
C VAL A 44 9.46 -19.41 -11.97
N PRO A 45 8.99 -20.68 -12.01
CA PRO A 45 8.87 -21.49 -10.80
C PRO A 45 10.19 -21.83 -10.09
N ALA A 46 11.29 -21.91 -10.85
CA ALA A 46 12.60 -22.35 -10.35
C ALA A 46 13.38 -21.29 -9.55
N VAL A 47 12.87 -20.05 -9.46
CA VAL A 47 13.51 -18.95 -8.70
C VAL A 47 12.69 -18.68 -7.44
N ASP A 48 13.33 -18.52 -6.29
CA ASP A 48 12.63 -18.21 -5.05
C ASP A 48 12.02 -16.79 -5.06
N ASN A 49 11.03 -16.57 -4.20
CA ASN A 49 10.27 -15.33 -4.19
C ASN A 49 11.10 -14.12 -3.75
N TYR A 50 12.13 -14.30 -2.92
CA TYR A 50 12.99 -13.22 -2.47
C TYR A 50 13.87 -12.72 -3.62
N THR A 51 14.53 -13.64 -4.34
CA THR A 51 15.32 -13.29 -5.53
C THR A 51 14.45 -12.65 -6.61
N LYS A 52 13.22 -13.12 -6.82
CA LYS A 52 12.26 -12.45 -7.71
C LYS A 52 11.96 -11.02 -7.23
N ALA A 53 11.61 -10.84 -5.97
CA ALA A 53 11.32 -9.51 -5.41
C ALA A 53 12.52 -8.55 -5.53
N ALA A 54 13.74 -9.04 -5.32
CA ALA A 54 14.96 -8.26 -5.52
C ALA A 54 15.14 -7.86 -7.00
N ASN A 55 14.89 -8.77 -7.94
CA ASN A 55 14.94 -8.46 -9.36
C ASN A 55 13.85 -7.46 -9.78
N LEU A 56 12.64 -7.59 -9.26
CA LEU A 56 11.58 -6.61 -9.45
C LEU A 56 11.98 -5.23 -8.92
N MET A 57 12.61 -5.15 -7.75
CA MET A 57 13.12 -3.90 -7.19
C MET A 57 14.16 -3.25 -8.10
N ASN A 58 15.11 -4.03 -8.62
CA ASN A 58 16.08 -3.53 -9.59
C ASN A 58 15.42 -2.96 -10.86
N VAL A 59 14.30 -3.54 -11.30
CA VAL A 59 13.52 -3.01 -12.44
C VAL A 59 12.82 -1.71 -12.05
N ILE A 60 12.19 -1.63 -10.87
CA ILE A 60 11.53 -0.42 -10.38
C ILE A 60 12.55 0.73 -10.25
N GLU A 61 13.74 0.47 -9.73
CA GLU A 61 14.83 1.47 -9.64
C GLU A 61 15.24 1.98 -11.04
N LYS A 62 15.42 1.08 -12.02
CA LYS A 62 15.74 1.47 -13.40
C LYS A 62 14.63 2.28 -14.06
N GLN A 63 13.38 1.86 -13.88
CA GLN A 63 12.23 2.57 -14.44
C GLN A 63 12.09 3.96 -13.80
N LEU A 64 12.27 4.07 -12.49
CA LEU A 64 12.30 5.33 -11.76
C LEU A 64 13.37 6.27 -12.30
N GLU A 65 14.58 5.78 -12.54
CA GLU A 65 15.69 6.56 -13.09
C GLU A 65 15.44 7.04 -14.52
N SER A 66 14.76 6.22 -15.33
CA SER A 66 14.43 6.55 -16.71
C SER A 66 13.15 7.40 -16.87
N SER A 67 12.36 7.53 -15.80
CA SER A 67 11.08 8.22 -15.83
C SER A 67 11.26 9.72 -16.06
N LEU A 68 10.39 10.29 -16.90
CA LEU A 68 10.29 11.75 -17.07
C LEU A 68 9.82 12.45 -15.79
N ASN A 69 9.08 11.74 -14.94
CA ASN A 69 8.64 12.22 -13.63
C ASN A 69 8.87 11.12 -12.58
N PRO A 70 10.08 11.05 -11.99
CA PRO A 70 10.42 10.02 -11.01
C PRO A 70 9.56 10.08 -9.75
N GLU A 71 9.17 11.28 -9.31
CA GLU A 71 8.32 11.44 -8.13
C GLU A 71 6.94 10.82 -8.34
N GLN A 72 6.28 11.15 -9.46
CA GLN A 72 4.98 10.57 -9.78
C GLN A 72 5.05 9.06 -9.97
N TYR A 73 6.10 8.56 -10.64
CA TYR A 73 6.29 7.12 -10.80
C TYR A 73 6.37 6.41 -9.44
N LEU A 74 7.13 6.94 -8.49
CA LEU A 74 7.24 6.36 -7.15
C LEU A 74 5.93 6.45 -6.37
N ILE A 75 5.16 7.54 -6.52
CA ILE A 75 3.83 7.69 -5.94
C ILE A 75 2.89 6.60 -6.47
N ASP A 76 2.88 6.36 -7.78
CA ASP A 76 2.02 5.36 -8.41
C ASP A 76 2.38 3.94 -7.95
N ILE A 77 3.67 3.63 -7.79
CA ILE A 77 4.13 2.39 -7.16
C ILE A 77 3.54 2.27 -5.75
N CYS A 78 3.70 3.29 -4.91
CA CYS A 78 3.23 3.25 -3.52
C CYS A 78 1.71 3.02 -3.44
N HIS A 79 0.93 3.66 -4.30
CA HIS A 79 -0.52 3.42 -4.36
C HIS A 79 -0.87 1.97 -4.73
N VAL A 80 -0.14 1.34 -5.65
CA VAL A 80 -0.34 -0.08 -5.96
C VAL A 80 0.00 -0.96 -4.77
N LEU A 81 1.08 -0.66 -4.05
CA LEU A 81 1.55 -1.43 -2.90
C LEU A 81 0.59 -1.34 -1.69
N ILE A 82 0.04 -0.15 -1.40
CA ILE A 82 -0.98 0.06 -0.37
C ILE A 82 -2.23 -0.80 -0.63
N ASN A 83 -2.62 -0.93 -1.90
CA ASN A 83 -3.79 -1.70 -2.29
C ASN A 83 -3.60 -3.23 -2.24
N GLN A 84 -2.41 -3.72 -1.90
CA GLN A 84 -2.17 -5.16 -1.73
C GLN A 84 -2.71 -5.71 -0.41
N GLN A 85 -3.16 -4.87 0.54
CA GLN A 85 -3.73 -5.27 1.84
C GLN A 85 -2.77 -6.05 2.74
N HIS A 86 -1.45 -5.89 2.55
CA HIS A 86 -0.43 -6.36 3.49
C HIS A 86 -0.02 -5.20 4.38
N CYS A 87 -0.21 -5.33 5.71
CA CYS A 87 0.02 -4.24 6.66
C CYS A 87 1.44 -3.66 6.55
N THR A 88 2.48 -4.51 6.63
CA THR A 88 3.87 -4.06 6.55
C THR A 88 4.19 -3.35 5.22
N LEU A 89 3.68 -3.87 4.10
CA LEU A 89 3.88 -3.24 2.79
C LEU A 89 3.17 -1.90 2.70
N THR A 90 1.98 -1.80 3.29
CA THR A 90 1.17 -0.56 3.38
C THR A 90 1.88 0.49 4.22
N ASP A 91 2.45 0.10 5.37
CA ASP A 91 3.18 1.00 6.25
C ASP A 91 4.43 1.57 5.58
N ILE A 92 5.18 0.72 4.87
CA ILE A 92 6.38 1.14 4.13
C ILE A 92 5.99 2.11 2.99
N ALA A 93 5.00 1.75 2.18
CA ALA A 93 4.54 2.59 1.07
C ALA A 93 4.00 3.95 1.56
N THR A 94 3.28 3.96 2.68
CA THR A 94 2.79 5.19 3.30
C THR A 94 3.95 6.04 3.83
N SER A 95 4.98 5.42 4.41
CA SER A 95 6.19 6.13 4.84
C SER A 95 6.93 6.80 3.67
N ILE A 96 7.00 6.13 2.52
CA ILE A 96 7.58 6.69 1.30
C ILE A 96 6.76 7.88 0.81
N LEU A 97 5.43 7.76 0.72
CA LEU A 97 4.54 8.85 0.31
C LEU A 97 4.72 10.09 1.21
N HIS A 98 4.79 9.89 2.52
CA HIS A 98 5.04 10.98 3.48
C HIS A 98 6.39 11.66 3.24
N GLN A 99 7.46 10.90 2.95
CA GLN A 99 8.78 11.47 2.61
C GLN A 99 8.80 12.22 1.27
N LEU A 100 7.87 11.91 0.36
CA LEU A 100 7.64 12.66 -0.88
C LEU A 100 6.73 13.88 -0.68
N GLY A 101 6.27 14.15 0.55
CA GLY A 101 5.38 15.28 0.85
C GLY A 101 3.91 15.03 0.46
N GLN A 102 3.53 13.79 0.16
CA GLN A 102 2.13 13.43 -0.08
C GLN A 102 1.39 13.30 1.25
N SER A 103 0.17 13.81 1.32
CA SER A 103 -0.71 13.58 2.47
C SER A 103 -1.13 12.12 2.52
N ILE A 104 -1.12 11.52 3.71
CA ILE A 104 -1.60 10.15 3.92
C ILE A 104 -3.08 10.10 3.51
N PRO A 105 -3.51 9.21 2.60
CA PRO A 105 -4.92 9.09 2.27
C PRO A 105 -5.68 8.65 3.52
N ASP A 106 -6.74 9.39 3.88
CA ASP A 106 -7.57 9.24 5.10
C ASP A 106 -8.26 7.87 5.30
N ASN A 107 -7.92 6.83 4.54
CA ASN A 107 -8.68 5.58 4.48
C ASN A 107 -8.44 4.59 5.63
N PHE A 108 -7.87 5.02 6.76
CA PHE A 108 -7.86 4.20 7.98
C PHE A 108 -8.21 5.01 9.24
N SER A 109 -9.02 6.06 9.12
CA SER A 109 -9.79 6.53 10.27
C SER A 109 -10.85 5.47 10.59
N ALA A 110 -10.48 4.49 11.41
CA ALA A 110 -11.42 3.67 12.15
C ALA A 110 -12.20 4.60 13.08
N HIS A 111 -13.23 5.24 12.54
CA HIS A 111 -14.28 5.88 13.30
C HIS A 111 -15.06 4.78 14.03
N THR A 112 -14.49 4.26 15.11
CA THR A 112 -15.26 3.60 16.15
C THR A 112 -16.04 4.70 16.86
N VAL A 113 -17.10 5.20 16.22
CA VAL A 113 -18.11 6.01 16.91
C VAL A 113 -18.81 5.07 17.87
N LEU A 114 -18.39 5.13 19.13
CA LEU A 114 -19.11 4.54 20.24
C LEU A 114 -20.53 5.15 20.23
N PRO A 115 -21.62 4.37 20.13
CA PRO A 115 -22.93 4.93 20.37
C PRO A 115 -23.03 5.30 21.86
N SER A 116 -23.18 6.59 22.15
CA SER A 116 -23.46 7.06 23.51
C SER A 116 -24.77 6.42 24.01
N PRO A 117 -24.86 5.97 25.27
CA PRO A 117 -26.10 5.43 25.81
C PRO A 117 -27.18 6.52 25.86
N VAL A 118 -28.33 6.28 25.23
CA VAL A 118 -29.50 7.15 25.36
C VAL A 118 -30.05 6.99 26.78
N GLU A 119 -30.06 8.07 27.55
CA GLU A 119 -30.73 8.14 28.84
C GLU A 119 -32.24 7.96 28.65
N ASN A 120 -32.80 6.87 29.18
CA ASN A 120 -34.24 6.65 29.25
C ASN A 120 -34.85 7.61 30.28
N ILE A 121 -35.50 8.66 29.80
CA ILE A 121 -36.30 9.56 30.64
C ILE A 121 -37.61 8.82 31.02
N LEU A 122 -37.78 8.66 32.32
CA LEU A 122 -38.94 8.11 33.02
C LEU A 122 -40.21 8.93 32.68
N ASN A 123 -41.17 8.33 31.99
CA ASN A 123 -42.53 8.84 31.90
C ASN A 123 -43.49 7.87 32.56
N THR A 124 -43.87 8.15 33.81
CA THR A 124 -44.99 7.50 34.50
C THR A 124 -46.31 8.02 33.93
N PRO A 125 -47.33 7.16 33.66
CA PRO A 125 -48.65 7.64 33.36
C PRO A 125 -49.42 7.87 34.67
N VAL A 126 -49.76 9.13 34.94
CA VAL A 126 -50.82 9.48 35.89
C VAL A 126 -52.13 8.96 35.31
N THR A 127 -52.78 8.01 35.99
CA THR A 127 -54.18 7.68 35.71
C THR A 127 -55.01 7.89 36.98
N ASN A 128 -55.70 9.01 37.00
CA ASN A 128 -56.80 9.30 37.91
C ASN A 128 -58.07 8.62 37.37
N ARG A 129 -58.74 7.80 38.18
CA ARG A 129 -60.16 7.42 37.96
C ARG A 129 -60.87 7.20 39.30
N ARG A 130 -61.78 8.16 39.57
CA ARG A 130 -63.05 8.14 40.33
C ARG A 130 -63.09 7.53 41.73
#